data_AF-A0A2J7ZB30-F1
#
_entry.id   AF-A0A2J7ZB30-F1
#
_cell.length_a   1.000
_cell.length_b   1.000
_cell.length_c   1.000
_cell.angle_alpha   90.00
_cell.angle_beta   90.00
_cell.angle_gamma   90.00
#
_symmetry.space_group_name_H-M   'P 1'
#
loop_
_entity.id
_entity.type
_entity.pdbx_description
1 polymer ?
#
loop_
_entity_poly.entity_id
_entity_poly.type
_entity_poly.pdbx_seq_one_letter_code
_entity_poly.pdbx_strand_id
1 'polypeptide(L)'
;MIKMQLTGATDTGGWHWDGCRWISGRSWIEPFTHPAIEHVMVTTPESGQSCLIVREAASGRQPVTKIRRVMSDPGYRREVEEADAWPLQAVRVEMAAGHGVRITCGERGVAPSTSTPPAAS
;
A
#
# COMPACT_ATOMS: atom_id res chain seq x y z
N MET A 1 -1.70 4.38 -10.65
CA MET A 1 -2.36 4.13 -9.35
C MET A 1 -1.58 4.69 -8.17
N ILE A 2 -0.25 4.57 -8.12
CA ILE A 2 0.57 5.15 -7.04
C ILE A 2 1.82 5.85 -7.58
N LYS A 3 2.33 6.83 -6.85
CA LYS A 3 3.73 7.29 -6.86
C LYS A 3 4.36 6.87 -5.54
N MET A 4 5.66 6.58 -5.49
CA MET A 4 6.30 6.22 -4.23
C MET A 4 7.80 6.53 -4.21
N GLN A 5 8.32 6.65 -3.00
CA GLN A 5 9.73 6.62 -2.67
C GLN A 5 9.87 5.75 -1.41
N LEU A 6 10.72 4.73 -1.49
CA LEU A 6 10.96 3.83 -0.36
C LEU A 6 12.45 3.89 -0.03
N THR A 7 12.77 4.26 1.20
CA THR A 7 14.15 4.26 1.69
C THR A 7 14.42 2.97 2.45
N GLY A 8 15.58 2.35 2.27
CA GLY A 8 15.96 1.11 2.95
C GLY A 8 16.20 1.25 4.47
N ALA A 9 16.04 2.45 5.02
CA ALA A 9 16.06 2.68 6.45
C ALA A 9 14.72 2.26 7.04
N THR A 10 14.76 1.45 8.10
CA THR A 10 13.61 1.05 8.89
C THR A 10 13.02 2.28 9.57
N ASP A 11 12.05 2.92 8.93
CA ASP A 11 11.34 4.05 9.51
C ASP A 11 10.43 3.55 10.65
N THR A 12 10.80 3.86 11.89
CA THR A 12 10.24 3.28 13.14
C THR A 12 8.87 3.84 13.55
N GLY A 13 8.38 4.88 12.87
CA GLY A 13 7.13 5.57 13.23
C GLY A 13 5.84 4.93 12.68
N GLY A 14 5.97 3.94 11.79
CA GLY A 14 4.84 3.35 11.09
C GLY A 14 4.16 4.31 10.10
N TRP A 15 3.25 3.74 9.30
CA TRP A 15 2.57 4.49 8.23
C TRP A 15 1.42 5.35 8.76
N HIS A 16 1.38 6.60 8.32
CA HIS A 16 0.27 7.52 8.56
C HIS A 16 -0.02 8.39 7.32
N TRP A 17 -1.22 8.96 7.26
CA TRP A 17 -1.63 9.84 6.17
C TRP A 17 -1.26 11.30 6.49
N ASP A 18 -0.55 11.98 5.59
CA ASP A 18 -0.13 13.39 5.77
C ASP A 18 -1.09 14.42 5.14
N GLY A 19 -2.16 13.95 4.49
CA GLY A 19 -3.09 14.78 3.72
C GLY A 19 -3.12 14.43 2.24
N CYS A 20 -2.00 14.00 1.67
CA CYS A 20 -1.91 13.60 0.26
C CYS A 20 -1.26 12.23 0.02
N ARG A 21 -0.46 11.72 0.96
CA ARG A 21 0.28 10.46 0.82
C ARG A 21 0.42 9.75 2.16
N TRP A 22 0.67 8.45 2.08
CA TRP A 22 1.13 7.67 3.22
C TRP A 22 2.61 7.95 3.43
N ILE A 23 3.01 8.24 4.66
CA ILE A 23 4.40 8.49 5.03
C ILE A 23 4.80 7.62 6.22
N SER A 24 6.05 7.17 6.19
CA SER A 24 6.76 6.55 7.31
C SER A 24 8.19 7.05 7.19
N GLY A 25 8.64 7.89 8.13
CA GLY A 25 9.95 8.56 8.07
C GLY A 25 10.24 9.24 6.73
N ARG A 26 11.22 8.73 5.97
CA ARG A 26 11.58 9.29 4.64
C ARG A 26 10.89 8.57 3.49
N SER A 27 10.23 7.46 3.76
CA SER A 27 9.45 6.71 2.80
C SER A 27 8.06 7.32 2.62
N TRP A 28 7.56 7.36 1.39
CA TRP A 28 6.22 7.80 1.08
C TRP A 28 5.58 7.02 -0.07
N ILE A 29 4.26 6.86 -0.02
CA ILE A 29 3.44 6.27 -1.08
C ILE A 29 2.22 7.16 -1.29
N GLU A 30 2.06 7.72 -2.48
CA GLU A 30 0.99 8.63 -2.87
C GLU A 30 0.03 7.92 -3.85
N PRO A 31 -1.17 7.52 -3.41
CA PRO A 31 -2.22 7.06 -4.31
C PRO A 31 -2.71 8.19 -5.23
N PHE A 32 -3.02 7.86 -6.47
CA PHE A 32 -3.61 8.81 -7.41
C PHE A 32 -5.03 9.19 -6.95
N THR A 33 -5.28 10.50 -6.83
CA THR A 33 -6.60 11.00 -6.40
C THR A 33 -7.55 11.02 -7.59
N HIS A 34 -8.44 10.03 -7.67
CA HIS A 34 -9.46 9.94 -8.70
C HIS A 34 -10.70 9.20 -8.19
N PRO A 35 -11.93 9.59 -8.57
CA PRO A 35 -13.15 8.93 -8.10
C PRO A 35 -13.25 7.43 -8.41
N ALA A 36 -12.53 6.97 -9.42
CA ALA A 36 -12.46 5.55 -9.80
C ALA A 36 -11.39 4.75 -9.02
N ILE A 37 -10.66 5.37 -8.09
CA ILE A 37 -9.59 4.71 -7.33
C ILE A 37 -9.94 4.76 -5.85
N GLU A 38 -9.81 3.61 -5.19
CA GLU A 38 -9.89 3.48 -3.75
C GLU A 38 -8.57 2.98 -3.16
N HIS A 39 -8.27 3.39 -1.93
CA HIS A 39 -7.10 2.93 -1.22
C HIS A 39 -7.30 2.86 0.30
N VAL A 40 -6.73 1.81 0.89
CA VAL A 40 -6.76 1.56 2.33
C VAL A 40 -5.39 1.07 2.80
N MET A 41 -4.94 1.60 3.94
CA MET A 41 -3.79 1.07 4.67
C MET A 41 -4.31 0.09 5.72
N VAL A 42 -4.00 -1.20 5.60
CA VAL A 42 -4.30 -2.20 6.62
C VAL A 42 -3.05 -2.52 7.40
N THR A 43 -3.14 -2.57 8.73
CA THR A 43 -2.02 -2.86 9.62
C THR A 43 -2.43 -3.85 10.70
N THR A 44 -1.53 -4.76 11.08
CA THR A 44 -1.72 -5.67 12.22
C THR A 44 -0.62 -5.45 13.26
N PRO A 45 -0.96 -5.19 14.53
CA PRO A 45 0.03 -5.04 15.59
C PRO A 45 0.66 -6.38 16.01
N GLU A 46 -0.01 -7.51 15.73
CA GLU A 46 0.44 -8.86 16.14
C GLU A 46 1.71 -9.26 15.39
N SER A 47 1.70 -9.12 14.07
CA SER A 47 2.85 -9.43 13.20
C SER A 47 3.63 -8.19 12.75
N GLY A 48 3.15 -6.98 13.03
CA GLY A 48 3.78 -5.72 12.61
C GLY A 48 3.71 -5.47 11.09
N GLN A 49 2.88 -6.23 10.37
CA GLN A 49 2.70 -6.08 8.94
C GLN A 49 1.80 -4.90 8.58
N SER A 50 2.12 -4.25 7.48
CA SER A 50 1.33 -3.19 6.86
C SER A 50 1.15 -3.48 5.38
N CYS A 51 -0.04 -3.24 4.84
CA CYS A 51 -0.31 -3.35 3.42
C CYS A 51 -1.13 -2.14 2.96
N LEU A 52 -0.61 -1.42 1.97
CA LEU A 52 -1.40 -0.45 1.23
C LEU A 52 -2.04 -1.17 0.04
N ILE A 53 -3.37 -1.21 0.02
CA ILE A 53 -4.16 -1.72 -1.10
C ILE A 53 -4.66 -0.50 -1.87
N VAL A 54 -4.37 -0.43 -3.16
CA VAL A 54 -4.88 0.59 -4.09
C VAL A 54 -5.54 -0.14 -5.25
N ARG A 55 -6.82 0.09 -5.48
CA ARG A 55 -7.56 -0.64 -6.51
C ARG A 55 -8.61 0.24 -7.20
N GLU A 56 -9.02 -0.18 -8.38
CA GLU A 56 -10.17 0.44 -9.05
C GLU A 56 -11.44 0.20 -8.23
N ALA A 57 -12.20 1.26 -8.01
CA ALA A 57 -13.47 1.20 -7.32
C ALA A 57 -14.49 0.41 -8.16
N ALA A 58 -15.08 -0.63 -7.58
CA ALA A 58 -16.14 -1.39 -8.24
C ALA A 58 -17.39 -0.52 -8.41
N SER A 59 -18.09 -0.67 -9.53
CA SER A 59 -19.35 0.04 -9.77
C SER A 59 -20.38 -0.23 -8.66
N GLY A 60 -21.04 0.82 -8.19
CA GLY A 60 -22.05 0.72 -7.13
C GLY A 60 -21.50 0.67 -5.70
N ARG A 61 -20.18 0.76 -5.49
CA ARG A 61 -19.57 0.96 -4.17
C ARG A 61 -19.05 2.38 -4.01
N GLN A 62 -19.18 2.94 -2.80
CA GLN A 62 -18.54 4.20 -2.47
C GLN A 62 -17.02 3.96 -2.27
N PRO A 63 -16.15 4.66 -3.01
CA PRO A 63 -14.71 4.45 -2.91
C PRO A 63 -14.21 4.71 -1.49
N VAL A 64 -13.47 3.75 -0.93
CA VAL A 64 -12.80 3.96 0.36
C VAL A 64 -11.46 4.64 0.11
N THR A 65 -11.29 5.87 0.57
CA THR A 65 -10.00 6.58 0.43
C THR A 65 -9.51 7.07 1.78
N LYS A 66 -8.19 7.07 1.98
CA LYS A 66 -7.51 7.72 3.13
C LYS A 66 -7.78 7.08 4.49
N ILE A 67 -8.21 5.82 4.54
CA ILE A 67 -8.46 5.11 5.79
C ILE A 67 -7.27 4.21 6.15
N ARG A 68 -6.83 4.30 7.41
CA ARG A 68 -6.00 3.27 8.04
C ARG A 68 -6.88 2.37 8.90
N ARG A 69 -6.80 1.06 8.70
CA ARG A 69 -7.49 0.06 9.52
C ARG A 69 -6.47 -0.75 10.31
N VAL A 70 -6.66 -0.82 11.61
CA VAL A 70 -5.92 -1.71 12.50
C VAL A 70 -6.79 -2.95 12.72
N MET A 71 -6.22 -4.14 12.52
CA MET A 71 -6.95 -5.40 12.55
C MET A 71 -6.06 -6.53 13.06
N SER A 72 -6.66 -7.63 13.49
CA SER A 72 -5.95 -8.87 13.84
C SER A 72 -5.32 -9.53 12.60
N ASP A 73 -4.39 -10.45 12.79
CA ASP A 73 -3.74 -11.18 11.69
C ASP A 73 -4.75 -11.88 10.75
N PRO A 74 -5.82 -12.54 11.24
CA PRO A 74 -6.85 -13.09 10.36
C PRO A 74 -7.60 -12.03 9.56
N GLY A 75 -7.87 -10.86 10.16
CA GLY A 75 -8.52 -9.74 9.47
C GLY A 75 -7.62 -9.15 8.38
N TYR A 76 -6.34 -8.95 8.69
CA TYR A 76 -5.32 -8.52 7.73
C TYR A 76 -5.24 -9.48 6.53
N ARG A 77 -5.15 -10.79 6.80
CA ARG A 77 -5.09 -11.81 5.75
C ARG A 77 -6.32 -11.77 4.85
N ARG A 78 -7.51 -11.62 5.42
CA ARG A 78 -8.76 -11.53 4.66
C ARG A 78 -8.80 -10.33 3.71
N GLU A 79 -8.33 -9.16 4.15
CA GLU A 79 -8.25 -7.97 3.28
C GLU A 79 -7.23 -8.16 2.15
N VAL A 80 -6.10 -8.82 2.43
CA VAL A 80 -5.10 -9.18 1.42
C VAL A 80 -5.68 -10.17 0.39
N GLU A 81 -6.37 -11.21 0.86
CA GLU A 81 -7.03 -12.20 0.00
C GLU A 81 -8.15 -11.57 -0.85
N GLU A 82 -8.95 -10.66 -0.29
CA GLU A 82 -9.97 -9.91 -1.05
C GLU A 82 -9.32 -9.04 -2.14
N ALA A 83 -8.19 -8.40 -1.84
CA ALA A 83 -7.46 -7.60 -2.81
C ALA A 83 -6.80 -8.45 -3.91
N ASP A 84 -6.39 -9.69 -3.61
CA ASP A 84 -5.91 -10.65 -4.61
C ASP A 84 -7.02 -11.18 -5.51
N ALA A 85 -8.20 -11.41 -4.94
CA ALA A 85 -9.39 -11.82 -5.69
C ALA A 85 -10.11 -10.65 -6.39
N TRP A 86 -9.51 -9.44 -6.39
CA TRP A 86 -10.17 -8.27 -6.95
C TRP A 86 -10.34 -8.41 -8.47
N PRO A 87 -11.56 -8.25 -9.01
CA PRO A 87 -11.83 -8.50 -10.43
C PRO A 87 -11.28 -7.40 -11.35
N LEU A 88 -10.89 -6.25 -10.80
CA LEU A 88 -10.32 -5.10 -11.52
C LEU A 88 -8.85 -4.92 -11.16
N GLN A 89 -8.22 -3.86 -11.69
CA GLN A 89 -6.83 -3.56 -11.36
C GLN A 89 -6.65 -3.25 -9.87
N ALA A 90 -5.65 -3.90 -9.28
CA ALA A 90 -5.23 -3.68 -7.90
C ALA A 90 -3.70 -3.67 -7.81
N VAL A 91 -3.18 -2.83 -6.92
CA VAL A 91 -1.79 -2.77 -6.49
C VAL A 91 -1.77 -2.92 -4.97
N ARG A 92 -0.94 -3.85 -4.50
CA ARG A 92 -0.66 -4.07 -3.09
C ARG A 92 0.80 -3.73 -2.82
N VAL A 93 1.03 -2.96 -1.77
CA VAL A 93 2.37 -2.67 -1.26
C VAL A 93 2.44 -3.21 0.16
N GLU A 94 3.08 -4.37 0.30
CA GLU A 94 3.27 -5.07 1.57
C GLU A 94 4.60 -4.65 2.19
N MET A 95 4.56 -4.31 3.48
CA MET A 95 5.65 -3.70 4.22
C MET A 95 5.69 -4.32 5.61
N ALA A 96 6.86 -4.81 6.02
CA ALA A 96 7.08 -5.30 7.38
C ALA A 96 8.36 -4.67 7.95
N ALA A 97 8.35 -4.34 9.24
CA ALA A 97 9.51 -3.73 9.90
C ALA A 97 10.74 -4.64 9.76
N GLY A 98 11.83 -4.10 9.21
CA GLY A 98 13.08 -4.85 8.99
C GLY A 98 13.08 -5.77 7.77
N HIS A 99 11.98 -5.82 7.02
CA HIS A 99 11.86 -6.59 5.78
C HIS A 99 11.73 -5.66 4.58
N GLY A 100 12.20 -6.11 3.41
CA GLY A 100 12.04 -5.38 2.16
C GLY A 100 10.57 -5.17 1.81
N VAL A 101 10.29 -4.21 0.92
CA VAL A 101 8.94 -3.95 0.43
C VAL A 101 8.60 -4.92 -0.69
N ARG A 102 7.42 -5.55 -0.62
CA ARG A 102 6.86 -6.36 -1.71
C ARG A 102 5.75 -5.60 -2.39
N ILE A 103 5.79 -5.56 -3.72
CA ILE A 103 4.78 -4.91 -4.54
C ILE A 103 4.15 -5.97 -5.44
N THR A 104 2.83 -6.10 -5.36
CA THR A 104 2.04 -7.00 -6.21
C THR A 104 1.05 -6.16 -7.01
N CYS A 105 1.00 -6.38 -8.31
CA CYS A 105 -0.01 -5.82 -9.19
C CYS A 105 -0.85 -7.00 -9.73
N GLY A 106 -2.16 -6.81 -9.94
CA GLY A 106 -3.12 -7.86 -10.29
C GLY A 106 -2.74 -8.76 -11.48
N GLU A 107 -3.57 -9.77 -11.77
CA GLU A 107 -3.30 -11.03 -12.51
C GLU A 107 -2.52 -10.99 -13.85
N ARG A 108 -2.12 -9.83 -14.41
CA ARG A 108 -1.34 -9.75 -15.65
C ARG A 108 -0.15 -8.81 -15.66
N GLY A 109 0.50 -8.54 -14.53
CA GLY A 109 1.85 -8.02 -14.65
C GLY A 109 2.44 -7.45 -13.40
N VAL A 110 3.59 -7.99 -13.04
CA VAL A 110 4.65 -7.22 -12.36
C VAL A 110 4.80 -5.90 -13.11
N ALA A 111 4.37 -4.80 -12.50
CA ALA A 111 4.69 -3.48 -13.04
C ALA A 111 6.21 -3.27 -12.87
N PRO A 112 6.96 -2.92 -13.93
CA PRO A 112 8.36 -2.55 -13.77
C PRO A 112 8.40 -1.29 -12.89
N SER A 113 8.97 -1.42 -11.69
CA SER A 113 9.32 -0.27 -10.88
C SER A 113 10.80 0.00 -11.10
N THR A 114 11.13 1.17 -11.65
CA THR A 114 12.52 1.63 -11.71
C THR A 114 12.84 2.28 -10.38
N SER A 115 13.61 1.61 -9.53
CA SER A 115 14.26 2.28 -8.41
C SER A 115 15.48 3.04 -8.95
N THR A 116 15.46 4.37 -8.85
CA THR A 116 16.66 5.17 -9.09
C THR A 116 17.50 5.13 -7.81
N PRO A 117 18.72 4.59 -7.83
CA PRO A 117 19.59 4.63 -6.66
C PRO A 117 19.95 6.08 -6.32
N PRO A 118 20.14 6.41 -5.03
CA PRO A 118 20.60 7.75 -4.65
C PRO A 118 21.97 8.03 -5.27
N ALA A 119 22.15 9.24 -5.82
CA ALA A 119 23.42 9.67 -6.37
C ALA A 119 24.51 9.63 -5.28
N ALA A 120 25.59 8.90 -5.54
CA ALA A 120 26.77 8.92 -4.70
C ALA A 120 27.35 10.34 -4.71
N SER A 121 27.48 10.95 -3.52
CA SER A 121 28.23 12.20 -3.31
C SER A 121 29.70 11.89 -3.06
#